data_AF-A0AAE4U5S6-F1
#
_entry.id   AF-A0AAE4U5S6-F1
#
_cell.length_a   1.000
_cell.length_b   1.000
_cell.length_c   1.000
_cell.angle_alpha   90.00
_cell.angle_beta   90.00
_cell.angle_gamma   90.00
#
_symmetry.space_group_name_H-M   'P 1'
#
loop_
_entity.id
_entity.type
_entity.pdbx_description
1 polymer ?
#
loop_
_entity_poly.entity_id
_entity_poly.type
_entity_poly.pdbx_seq_one_letter_code
_entity_poly.pdbx_strand_id
1 'polypeptide(L)'
;MGRPAWCRECGHEIAWATLIPSGKAVPLDVSPDPELGIYHRRFITEPTGRRTSTVVQLSGHDLDEARDRARRYPADRASRLWVPHFATCPARRPHLTEITR
;
A
#
# COMPACT_ATOMS: atom_id res chain seq x y z
N MET A 1 5.12 18.81 -4.81
CA MET A 1 4.69 17.41 -4.99
C MET A 1 5.92 16.61 -5.40
N GLY A 2 6.29 15.57 -4.66
CA GLY A 2 7.42 14.71 -5.04
C GLY A 2 7.13 14.02 -6.37
N ARG A 3 8.12 13.92 -7.26
CA ARG A 3 7.97 13.26 -8.56
C ARG A 3 7.44 11.84 -8.34
N PRO A 4 6.47 11.35 -9.14
CA PRO A 4 6.07 9.95 -9.07
C PRO A 4 7.31 9.09 -9.28
N ALA A 5 7.57 8.20 -8.34
CA ALA A 5 8.68 7.27 -8.46
C ALA A 5 8.19 6.13 -9.35
N TRP A 6 8.91 5.86 -10.43
CA TRP A 6 8.58 4.76 -11.34
C TRP A 6 9.48 3.57 -11.03
N CYS A 7 8.90 2.38 -10.95
CA CYS A 7 9.68 1.15 -10.85
C CYS A 7 10.46 0.95 -12.15
N ARG A 8 11.78 0.76 -12.05
CA ARG A 8 12.62 0.53 -13.25
C ARG A 8 12.40 -0.85 -13.87
N GLU A 9 11.94 -1.81 -13.07
CA GLU A 9 11.76 -3.20 -13.50
C GLU A 9 10.41 -3.42 -14.15
N CYS A 10 9.32 -3.02 -13.49
CA CYS A 10 7.96 -3.25 -14.00
C CYS A 10 7.33 -2.03 -14.66
N GLY A 11 7.99 -0.86 -14.62
CA GLY A 11 7.48 0.36 -15.25
C GLY A 11 6.24 0.96 -14.60
N HIS A 12 5.76 0.42 -13.47
CA HIS A 12 4.59 0.95 -12.77
C HIS A 12 4.95 2.13 -11.85
N GLU A 13 3.99 3.03 -11.64
CA GLU A 13 4.08 4.11 -10.67
C GLU A 13 4.04 3.54 -9.24
N ILE A 14 5.01 3.93 -8.42
CA ILE A 14 5.11 3.59 -7.00
C ILE A 14 4.54 4.74 -6.19
N ALA A 15 3.48 4.46 -5.44
CA ALA A 15 2.98 5.41 -4.44
C ALA A 15 3.79 5.29 -3.16
N TRP A 16 4.59 6.31 -2.85
CA TRP A 16 5.28 6.40 -1.57
C TRP A 16 4.37 6.97 -0.49
N ALA A 17 4.33 6.29 0.66
CA ALA A 17 3.61 6.75 1.84
C ALA A 17 4.41 6.46 3.12
N THR A 18 4.14 7.22 4.17
CA THR A 18 4.73 7.00 5.50
C THR A 18 3.86 6.05 6.30
N LEU A 19 4.42 4.92 6.74
CA LEU A 19 3.75 3.93 7.59
C LEU A 19 3.70 4.40 9.05
N ILE A 20 2.49 4.54 9.58
CA ILE A 20 2.23 4.86 10.99
C ILE A 20 2.16 3.56 11.81
N PRO A 21 2.74 3.49 13.02
CA PRO A 21 3.46 4.57 13.73
C PRO A 21 4.96 4.64 13.40
N SER A 22 5.49 3.69 12.62
CA SER A 22 6.94 3.52 12.43
C SER A 22 7.68 4.70 11.77
N GLY A 23 6.98 5.59 11.07
CA GLY A 23 7.57 6.67 10.28
C GLY A 23 8.31 6.20 9.01
N LYS A 24 8.33 4.90 8.73
CA LYS A 24 9.04 4.35 7.56
C LYS A 24 8.34 4.68 6.27
N ALA A 25 9.10 5.08 5.25
CA ALA A 25 8.58 5.20 3.89
C ALA A 25 8.38 3.79 3.31
N VAL A 26 7.17 3.51 2.81
CA VAL A 26 6.82 2.25 2.17
C VAL A 26 6.40 2.48 0.71
N PRO A 27 6.94 1.69 -0.23
CA PRO A 27 6.49 1.71 -1.62
C PRO A 27 5.21 0.87 -1.76
N LEU A 28 4.17 1.45 -2.35
CA LEU A 28 2.85 0.83 -2.43
C LEU A 28 2.29 0.88 -3.84
N ASP A 29 1.49 -0.15 -4.14
CA ASP A 29 0.62 -0.18 -5.30
C ASP A 29 -0.85 -0.19 -4.84
N VAL A 30 -1.75 0.33 -5.68
CA VAL A 30 -3.19 0.12 -5.47
C VAL A 30 -3.46 -1.36 -5.65
N SER A 31 -4.11 -2.00 -4.68
CA SER A 31 -4.40 -3.42 -4.79
C SER A 31 -5.38 -3.67 -5.94
N PRO A 32 -5.05 -4.53 -6.92
CA PRO A 32 -6.01 -4.94 -7.95
C PRO A 32 -7.11 -5.83 -7.38
N ASP A 33 -6.81 -6.53 -6.29
CA ASP A 33 -7.72 -7.39 -5.53
C ASP A 33 -7.75 -6.92 -4.06
N PRO A 34 -8.92 -6.53 -3.50
CA PRO A 34 -9.04 -6.17 -2.08
C PRO A 34 -8.46 -7.21 -1.12
N GLU A 35 -8.49 -8.50 -1.46
CA GLU A 35 -7.97 -9.57 -0.59
C GLU A 35 -6.46 -9.48 -0.39
N LEU A 36 -5.73 -8.91 -1.35
CA LEU A 36 -4.27 -8.73 -1.23
C LEU A 36 -3.91 -7.49 -0.41
N GLY A 37 -4.79 -6.49 -0.39
CA GLY A 37 -4.57 -5.20 0.24
C GLY A 37 -4.61 -5.27 1.77
N ILE A 38 -3.60 -4.69 2.41
CA ILE A 38 -3.50 -4.62 3.89
C ILE A 38 -3.25 -3.20 4.41
N TYR A 39 -3.00 -2.24 3.53
CA TYR A 39 -2.77 -0.86 3.90
C TYR A 39 -3.96 0.02 3.53
N HIS A 40 -4.37 0.88 4.47
CA HIS A 40 -5.31 1.96 4.19
C HIS A 40 -4.59 3.30 4.16
N ARG A 41 -4.79 4.07 3.09
CA ARG A 41 -4.11 5.34 2.86
C ARG A 41 -4.88 6.49 3.47
N ARG A 42 -4.18 7.29 4.28
CA ARG A 42 -4.69 8.48 4.94
C ARG A 42 -3.84 9.69 4.56
N PHE A 43 -4.49 10.80 4.26
CA PHE A 43 -3.81 12.07 4.05
C PHE A 43 -3.87 12.86 5.35
N ILE A 44 -2.70 13.18 5.90
CA ILE A 44 -2.59 14.04 7.07
C ILE A 44 -2.16 15.41 6.56
N THR A 45 -2.91 16.45 6.95
CA THR A 45 -2.47 17.82 6.77
C THR A 45 -1.72 18.24 8.03
N GLU A 46 -0.43 18.47 7.90
CA GLU A 46 0.41 18.98 8.99
C GLU A 46 0.02 20.43 9.35
N PRO A 47 0.34 20.91 10.56
CA PRO A 47 0.10 22.30 10.95
C PRO A 47 0.75 23.34 10.02
N THR A 48 1.81 22.95 9.32
CA THR A 48 2.50 23.75 8.30
C THR A 48 1.72 23.88 6.98
N GLY A 49 0.53 23.26 6.89
CA GLY A 49 -0.24 23.15 5.65
C GLY A 49 0.27 22.07 4.69
N ARG A 50 1.36 21.38 5.02
CA ARG A 50 1.92 20.29 4.20
C ARG A 50 1.01 19.07 4.27
N ARG A 51 0.54 18.58 3.11
CA ARG A 51 -0.14 17.30 3.01
C ARG A 51 0.88 16.16 2.91
N THR A 52 0.84 15.26 3.88
CA THR A 52 1.67 14.06 3.91
C THR A 52 0.79 12.83 3.66
N SER A 53 1.23 12.01 2.71
CA SER A 53 0.60 10.73 2.41
C SER A 53 1.07 9.69 3.42
N THR A 54 0.15 9.16 4.22
CA THR A 54 0.43 8.15 5.25
C THR A 54 -0.39 6.89 5.01
N VAL A 55 0.06 5.78 5.58
CA VAL A 55 -0.71 4.53 5.60
C VAL A 55 -0.72 3.91 6.98
N VAL A 56 -1.80 3.20 7.27
CA VAL A 56 -1.91 2.30 8.42
C VAL A 56 -2.03 0.88 7.89
N GLN A 57 -1.37 -0.06 8.55
CA GLN A 57 -1.59 -1.48 8.29
C GLN A 57 -2.84 -1.90 9.06
N LEU A 58 -3.80 -2.51 8.37
CA LEU A 58 -5.01 -3.05 8.97
C LEU A 58 -4.79 -4.53 9.34
N SER A 59 -5.52 -5.00 10.35
CA SER A 59 -5.49 -6.39 10.79
C SER A 59 -6.81 -6.77 11.46
N GLY A 60 -7.14 -8.06 11.45
CA GLY A 60 -8.35 -8.58 12.11
C GLY A 60 -9.62 -7.95 11.54
N HIS A 61 -10.55 -7.60 12.43
CA HIS A 61 -11.86 -7.06 12.06
C HIS A 61 -11.79 -5.82 11.16
N ASP A 62 -10.90 -4.88 11.45
CA ASP A 62 -10.74 -3.65 10.65
C ASP A 62 -10.33 -3.95 9.20
N LEU A 63 -9.52 -5.01 8.99
CA LEU A 63 -9.13 -5.44 7.65
C LEU A 63 -10.32 -6.07 6.92
N ASP A 64 -11.10 -6.90 7.61
CA ASP A 64 -12.27 -7.56 7.04
C ASP A 64 -13.34 -6.54 6.62
N GLU A 65 -13.62 -5.54 7.46
CA GLU A 65 -14.53 -4.43 7.14
C GLU A 65 -14.04 -3.62 5.94
N ALA A 66 -12.74 -3.30 5.89
CA ALA A 66 -12.17 -2.53 4.80
C ALA A 66 -12.22 -3.30 3.48
N ARG A 67 -11.99 -4.62 3.50
CA ARG A 67 -12.16 -5.49 2.33
C ARG A 67 -13.61 -5.54 1.88
N ASP A 68 -14.55 -5.70 2.81
CA ASP A 68 -15.98 -5.68 2.46
C ASP A 68 -16.41 -4.38 1.80
N ARG A 69 -15.98 -3.26 2.38
CA ARG A 69 -16.21 -1.94 1.82
C ARG A 69 -15.60 -1.78 0.42
N ALA A 70 -14.37 -2.25 0.21
CA ALA A 70 -13.70 -2.21 -1.08
C ALA A 70 -14.44 -3.04 -2.15
N ARG A 71 -14.97 -4.21 -1.78
CA ARG A 71 -15.81 -5.04 -2.66
C ARG A 71 -17.14 -4.37 -2.99
N ARG A 72 -17.77 -3.72 -2.00
CA ARG A 72 -19.07 -3.05 -2.17
C ARG A 72 -18.96 -1.78 -3.01
N TYR A 73 -17.84 -1.05 -2.90
CA TYR A 73 -17.64 0.25 -3.56
C TYR A 73 -16.32 0.31 -4.34
N PRO A 74 -16.15 -0.48 -5.42
CA PRO A 74 -14.89 -0.58 -6.15
C PRO A 74 -14.48 0.73 -6.86
N ALA A 75 -15.44 1.60 -7.16
CA ALA A 75 -15.19 2.91 -7.77
C ALA A 75 -14.76 3.99 -6.75
N ASP A 76 -14.99 3.78 -5.45
CA ASP A 76 -14.66 4.76 -4.41
C ASP A 76 -13.16 4.72 -4.07
N ARG A 77 -12.46 5.82 -4.36
CA ARG A 77 -11.03 5.94 -4.05
C ARG A 77 -10.73 5.81 -2.57
N ALA A 78 -11.63 6.24 -1.68
CA ALA A 78 -11.43 6.15 -0.23
C ALA A 78 -11.55 4.71 0.29
N SER A 79 -12.19 3.83 -0.48
CA SER A 79 -12.38 2.41 -0.17
C SER A 79 -11.25 1.53 -0.70
N ARG A 80 -10.27 2.08 -1.43
CA ARG A 80 -9.15 1.31 -1.99
C ARG A 80 -8.15 0.88 -0.92
N LEU A 81 -7.83 -0.40 -0.94
CA LEU A 81 -6.71 -0.96 -0.19
C LEU A 81 -5.43 -0.93 -1.02
N TRP A 82 -4.31 -0.86 -0.32
CA TRP A 82 -2.98 -0.78 -0.89
C TRP A 82 -2.16 -2.00 -0.48
N VAL A 83 -1.27 -2.41 -1.38
CA VAL A 83 -0.32 -3.52 -1.17
C VAL A 83 1.11 -2.97 -1.20
N PRO A 84 2.04 -3.59 -0.47
CA PRO A 84 3.45 -3.32 -0.73
C PRO A 84 3.78 -3.59 -2.20
N HIS A 85 4.46 -2.67 -2.87
CA HIS A 85 4.84 -2.79 -4.29
C HIS A 85 5.59 -4.10 -4.58
N PHE A 86 6.34 -4.59 -3.60
CA PHE A 86 7.10 -5.82 -3.74
C PHE A 86 6.23 -7.07 -3.88
N ALA A 87 4.95 -7.01 -3.50
CA ALA A 87 4.01 -8.13 -3.57
C ALA A 87 3.43 -8.30 -4.98
N THR A 88 3.45 -7.22 -5.77
CA THR A 88 2.92 -7.11 -7.13
C THR A 88 4.04 -7.01 -8.17
N CYS A 89 5.24 -6.60 -7.78
CA CYS A 89 6.37 -6.42 -8.68
C CYS A 89 7.23 -7.69 -8.82
N PRO A 90 7.49 -8.17 -10.05
CA PRO A 90 8.33 -9.34 -10.31
C PRO A 90 9.82 -9.08 -10.08
N ALA A 91 10.23 -7.84 -9.75
CA ALA A 91 11.60 -7.46 -9.41
C ALA A 91 12.19 -8.22 -8.21
N ARG A 92 11.40 -9.04 -7.50
CA ARG A 92 11.91 -9.94 -6.45
C ARG A 92 12.53 -11.20 -7.04
N ARG A 93 13.82 -11.42 -6.74
CA ARG A 93 14.44 -12.75 -6.55
C ARG A 93 15.45 -12.72 -5.39
N PRO A 94 15.72 -13.83 -4.68
CA PRO A 94 15.20 -15.18 -4.89
C PRO A 94 14.05 -15.55 -3.93
N HIS A 95 13.33 -16.61 -4.30
CA HIS A 95 12.49 -17.39 -3.37
C HIS A 95 13.28 -17.68 -2.10
N LEU A 96 12.63 -17.67 -0.94
CA LEU A 96 13.14 -18.46 0.19
C LEU A 96 13.33 -19.87 -0.35
N THR A 97 14.58 -20.25 -0.61
CA THR A 97 14.95 -21.65 -0.79
C THR A 97 14.46 -22.38 0.45
N GLU A 98 13.72 -23.46 0.19
CA GLU A 98 13.37 -24.49 1.16
C GLU A 98 14.51 -24.66 2.17
N ILE A 99 14.25 -24.33 3.44
CA ILE A 99 15.06 -24.89 4.52
C ILE A 99 14.52 -26.30 4.71
N THR A 100 14.97 -27.22 3.85
CA THR A 100 14.98 -28.64 4.18
C THR A 100 16.08 -28.85 5.21
N ARG A 101 15.69 -29.07 6.46
CA ARG A 101 16.44 -29.88 7.43
C ARG A 101 15.46 -30.64 8.31
#